data_AF-A0A349VN87-F1
#
_entry.id   AF-A0A349VN87-F1
#
_cell.length_a   1.000
_cell.length_b   1.000
_cell.length_c   1.000
_cell.angle_alpha   90.00
_cell.angle_beta   90.00
_cell.angle_gamma   90.00
#
_symmetry.space_group_name_H-M   'P 1'
#
loop_
_entity.id
_entity.type
_entity.pdbx_description
1 polymer ?
#
loop_
_entity_poly.entity_id
_entity_poly.type
_entity_poly.pdbx_seq_one_letter_code
_entity_poly.pdbx_strand_id
1 'polypeptide(L)' 'ENLDSAVNIRYLEKKDDQLLYRSGGGITFLSDLESEYNELIEKIYVPII' A
#
# COMPACT_ATOMS: atom_id res chain seq x y z
N GLU A 1 -20.76 14.20 19.68
CA GLU A 1 -19.81 14.39 18.57
C GLU A 1 -19.36 13.00 18.11
N ASN A 2 -19.37 12.72 16.82
CA ASN A 2 -18.96 11.41 16.29
C ASN A 2 -17.60 11.57 15.62
N LEU A 3 -16.62 10.77 16.04
CA LEU A 3 -15.31 10.68 15.43
C LEU A 3 -15.38 9.67 14.28
N ASP A 4 -15.08 10.10 13.06
CA ASP A 4 -14.84 9.21 11.93
C ASP A 4 -13.34 8.96 11.80
N SER A 5 -12.96 7.69 11.74
CA SER A 5 -11.57 7.25 11.65
C SER A 5 -11.43 6.18 10.55
N ALA A 6 -10.33 6.23 9.82
CA ALA A 6 -10.01 5.27 8.77
C ALA A 6 -8.52 4.91 8.79
N VAL A 7 -8.18 3.77 8.19
CA VAL A 7 -6.80 3.33 8.02
C VAL A 7 -6.19 4.04 6.83
N ASN A 8 -5.04 4.68 7.03
CA ASN A 8 -4.38 5.47 5.98
C ASN A 8 -3.55 4.55 5.06
N ILE A 9 -4.22 3.86 4.14
CA ILE A 9 -3.63 2.97 3.13
C ILE A 9 -4.11 3.37 1.73
N ARG A 10 -3.32 3.03 0.70
CA ARG A 10 -3.61 3.34 -0.71
C ARG A 10 -3.81 4.84 -0.99
N TYR A 11 -2.96 5.68 -0.42
CA TYR A 11 -2.97 7.12 -0.65
C TYR A 11 -1.61 7.60 -1.18
N LEU A 12 -1.61 8.76 -1.85
CA LEU A 12 -0.41 9.45 -2.27
C LEU A 12 -0.04 10.50 -1.21
N GLU A 13 1.13 10.35 -0.60
CA GLU A 13 1.71 11.34 0.29
C GLU A 13 2.50 12.36 -0.53
N LYS A 14 2.22 13.64 -0.38
CA LYS A 14 3.07 14.70 -0.94
C LYS A 14 4.15 15.05 0.09
N LYS A 15 5.41 14.81 -0.26
CA LYS A 15 6.56 15.21 0.53
C LYS A 15 7.50 16.03 -0.36
N ASP A 16 7.70 17.29 0.02
CA ASP A 16 8.40 18.28 -0.80
C ASP A 16 7.74 18.37 -2.20
N ASP A 17 8.53 18.17 -3.27
CA ASP A 17 8.07 18.11 -4.67
C ASP A 17 7.85 16.67 -5.18
N GLN A 18 7.79 15.69 -4.28
CA GLN A 18 7.57 14.29 -4.63
C GLN A 18 6.22 13.77 -4.15
N LEU A 19 5.63 12.90 -4.97
CA LEU A 19 4.49 12.06 -4.57
C LEU A 19 5.00 10.67 -4.23
N LEU A 20 4.72 10.23 -3.01
CA LEU A 20 5.13 8.93 -2.49
C LEU A 20 3.89 8.05 -2.32
N TYR A 21 3.94 6.84 -2.88
CA TYR A 21 2.95 5.79 -2.63
C TYR A 21 3.63 4.66 -1.88
N ARG A 22 2.99 4.14 -0.83
CA ARG A 22 3.50 2.99 -0.08
C ARG A 22 2.48 1.85 -0.13
N SER A 23 2.92 0.69 -0.59
CA SER A 23 2.22 -0.58 -0.40
C SER A 23 2.87 -1.35 0.76
N GLY A 24 2.10 -2.26 1.37
CA GLY A 24 2.57 -3.13 2.44
C GLY A 24 1.88 -4.50 2.36
N GLY A 25 2.51 -5.50 2.95
CA GLY A 25 2.08 -6.91 2.96
C GLY A 25 2.38 -7.51 4.33
N GLY A 26 1.62 -8.54 4.72
CA GLY A 26 1.74 -9.17 6.03
C GLY A 26 2.59 -10.43 5.93
N ILE A 27 3.79 -10.42 6.50
CA ILE A 27 4.69 -11.58 6.47
C ILE A 27 4.34 -12.56 7.59
N THR A 28 4.21 -13.83 7.23
CA THR A 28 4.02 -14.95 8.16
C THR A 28 5.12 -15.99 7.99
N PHE A 29 5.16 -17.01 8.86
CA PHE A 29 6.14 -18.09 8.74
C PHE A 29 5.93 -18.99 7.50
N LEU A 30 4.76 -18.90 6.86
CA LEU A 30 4.41 -19.62 5.63
C LEU A 30 4.53 -18.75 4.38
N SER A 31 4.92 -17.48 4.53
CA SER A 31 5.02 -16.56 3.40
C SER A 31 6.13 -16.99 2.45
N ASP A 32 5.82 -16.92 1.15
CA ASP A 32 6.78 -17.12 0.07
C ASP A 32 7.31 -15.76 -0.41
N LEU A 33 8.62 -15.61 -0.46
CA LEU A 33 9.26 -14.32 -0.73
C LEU A 33 8.87 -13.75 -2.10
N GLU A 34 8.79 -14.59 -3.12
CA GLU A 34 8.47 -14.16 -4.48
C GLU A 34 7.01 -13.72 -4.58
N SER A 35 6.11 -14.49 -3.97
CA SER A 35 4.68 -14.19 -3.92
C SER A 35 4.38 -12.88 -3.18
N GLU A 36 4.99 -12.65 -2.01
CA GLU A 36 4.81 -11.42 -1.23
C GLU A 36 5.36 -10.19 -1.99
N TYR A 37 6.49 -10.34 -2.67
CA TYR A 37 7.04 -9.27 -3.50
C TYR A 37 6.12 -8.91 -4.66
N ASN A 38 5.56 -9.92 -5.35
CA ASN A 38 4.60 -9.71 -6.43
C ASN A 38 3.32 -9.04 -5.92
N GLU A 39 2.79 -9.44 -4.76
CA GLU A 39 1.63 -8.82 -4.13
C GLU A 39 1.86 -7.32 -3.86
N LEU A 40 3.05 -6.96 -3.36
CA LEU A 40 3.40 -5.56 -3.11
C LEU A 40 3.41 -4.70 -4.38
N ILE A 41 3.87 -5.27 -5.50
CA ILE A 41 3.86 -4.60 -6.81
C ILE A 41 2.43 -4.43 -7.31
N GLU A 42 1.63 -5.50 -7.26
CA GLU A 42 0.23 -5.46 -7.71
C GLU A 42 -0.59 -4.41 -6.96
N LYS A 43 -0.32 -4.22 -5.66
CA LYS A 43 -0.96 -3.17 -4.85
C LYS A 43 -0.66 -1.74 -5.30
N ILE A 44 0.45 -1.53 -6.00
CA ILE A 44 0.83 -0.22 -6.56
C ILE A 44 0.14 0.04 -7.89
N TYR A 45 -0.21 -1.01 -8.65
CA TYR A 45 -0.86 -0.87 -9.95
C TYR A 45 -2.28 -0.32 -9.80
N VAL A 46 -2.44 0.97 -10.12
CA VAL A 46 -3.75 1.61 -10.24
C VAL A 46 -4.30 1.33 -11.64
N PRO A 47 -5.46 0.65 -11.78
CA PRO A 47 -6.06 0.43 -13.10
C PRO A 47 -6.47 1.78 -13.71
N ILE A 48 -5.85 2.11 -14.84
CA ILE A 48 -6.25 3.20 -15.72
C ILE A 48 -7.33 2.64 -16.66
N ILE A 49 -8.60 2.91 -16.34
CA ILE A 49 -9.77 2.61 -17.19
C ILE A 49 -10.19 3.88 -17.89
#